data_AF-A0A1F8LSI2-F1
#
_entry.id   AF-A0A1F8LSI2-F1
#
_cell.length_a   1.000
_cell.length_b   1.000
_cell.length_c   1.000
_cell.angle_alpha   90.00
_cell.angle_beta   90.00
_cell.angle_gamma   90.00
#
_symmetry.space_group_name_H-M   'P 1'
#
loop_
_entity.id
_entity.type
_entity.pdbx_description
1 polymer ?
#
loop_
_entity_poly.entity_id
_entity_poly.type
_entity_poly.pdbx_seq_one_letter_code
_entity_poly.pdbx_strand_id
1 'polypeptide(L)' 'GIEEEIARMNKQLGGIKEMTRIPSLLFIVDTVKEGIAIAEAKRVGIPIVAVVDTNSNPIDIDYLIPANDDAIRAIKLI' A
#
# COMPACT_ATOMS: atom_id res chain seq x y z
N GLY A 1 -5.93 10.17 26.85
CA GLY A 1 -4.84 9.92 27.83
C GLY A 1 -3.64 9.26 27.14
N ILE A 2 -2.48 9.17 27.79
CA ILE A 2 -1.25 8.57 27.20
C ILE A 2 -1.52 7.18 26.58
N GLU A 3 -2.38 6.37 27.20
CA GLU A 3 -2.75 5.04 26.68
C GLU A 3 -3.52 5.09 25.35
N GLU A 4 -4.42 6.06 25.15
CA GLU A 4 -5.12 6.25 23.86
C GLU A 4 -4.16 6.69 22.76
N GLU A 5 -3.19 7.54 23.10
CA GLU A 5 -2.20 8.01 22.14
C GLU A 5 -1.28 6.88 21.70
N ILE A 6 -0.84 6.04 22.65
CA ILE A 6 -0.10 4.81 22.37
C ILE A 6 -0.93 3.84 21.50
N ALA A 7 -2.21 3.66 21.81
CA ALA A 7 -3.09 2.78 21.03
C ALA A 7 -3.29 3.30 19.59
N ARG A 8 -3.50 4.61 19.43
CA ARG A 8 -3.63 5.26 18.11
C ARG A 8 -2.36 5.12 17.29
N MET A 9 -1.21 5.39 17.90
CA MET A 9 0.09 5.24 17.24
C MET A 9 0.39 3.80 16.86
N ASN A 10 0.11 2.82 17.74
CA ASN A 10 0.27 1.41 17.38
C ASN A 10 -0.68 0.97 16.26
N LYS A 11 -1.90 1.53 16.18
CA LYS A 11 -2.82 1.23 15.08
C LYS A 11 -2.34 1.78 13.73
N GLN A 12 -1.73 2.97 13.72
CA GLN A 12 -1.28 3.62 12.48
C GLN A 12 0.11 3.16 12.04
N LEU A 13 1.04 3.01 12.99
CA LEU A 13 2.45 2.74 12.72
C LEU A 13 2.85 1.29 13.03
N GLY A 14 1.96 0.48 13.59
CA GLY A 14 2.26 -0.91 13.96
C GLY A 14 2.75 -1.74 12.78
N GLY A 15 2.19 -1.55 11.59
CA GLY A 15 2.59 -2.28 10.38
C GLY A 15 4.00 -1.93 9.88
N ILE A 16 4.48 -0.71 10.14
CA ILE A 16 5.84 -0.29 9.76
C ILE A 16 6.85 -0.43 10.91
N LYS A 17 6.37 -0.61 12.15
CA LYS A 17 7.18 -0.72 13.36
C LYS A 17 8.17 -1.88 13.32
N GLU A 18 7.83 -2.95 12.62
CA GLU A 18 8.68 -4.14 12.46
C GLU A 18 9.58 -4.07 11.22
N MET A 19 9.46 -3.03 10.39
CA MET A 19 10.34 -2.86 9.23
C MET A 19 11.73 -2.40 9.67
N THR A 20 12.66 -3.33 9.74
CA THR A 20 14.10 -3.08 10.03
C THR A 20 14.90 -2.66 8.80
N ARG A 21 14.35 -2.85 7.61
CA ARG A 21 14.97 -2.49 6.33
C ARG A 21 13.93 -2.02 5.33
N ILE A 22 14.38 -1.26 4.33
CA ILE A 22 13.55 -0.81 3.21
C ILE A 22 13.01 -2.04 2.47
N PRO A 23 11.71 -2.08 2.13
CA PRO A 23 11.12 -3.21 1.40
C PRO A 23 11.71 -3.31 -0.01
N SER A 24 11.86 -4.54 -0.49
CA SER A 24 12.38 -4.80 -1.85
C SER A 24 11.33 -4.62 -2.93
N LEU A 25 10.05 -4.51 -2.56
CA LEU A 25 8.90 -4.34 -3.44
C LEU A 25 7.77 -3.73 -2.62
N LEU A 26 7.02 -2.81 -3.22
CA LEU A 26 5.84 -2.21 -2.60
C LEU A 26 4.58 -2.76 -3.27
N PHE A 27 3.62 -3.20 -2.46
CA PHE A 27 2.30 -3.62 -2.93
C PHE A 27 1.27 -2.54 -2.58
N ILE A 28 0.64 -1.94 -3.59
CA ILE A 28 -0.35 -0.86 -3.42
C ILE A 28 -1.71 -1.34 -3.89
N VAL A 29 -2.72 -1.07 -3.07
CA VAL A 29 -4.13 -1.24 -3.42
C VAL A 29 -4.71 0.16 -3.59
N ASP A 30 -5.55 0.38 -4.61
CA ASP A 30 -6.15 1.67 -4.93
C ASP A 30 -5.09 2.78 -5.17
N THR A 31 -4.49 2.73 -6.36
CA THR A 31 -3.44 3.67 -6.78
C THR A 31 -3.89 5.13 -6.86
N VAL A 32 -5.19 5.38 -6.93
CA VAL A 32 -5.75 6.75 -6.99
C VAL A 32 -5.64 7.44 -5.64
N LYS A 33 -5.88 6.70 -4.54
CA LYS A 33 -5.74 7.26 -3.18
C LYS A 33 -4.30 7.30 -2.71
N GLU A 34 -3.47 6.34 -3.13
CA GLU A 34 -2.11 6.13 -2.61
C GLU A 34 -1.00 6.76 -3.47
N GLY A 35 -1.26 7.91 -4.09
CA GLY A 35 -0.28 8.60 -4.95
C GLY A 35 1.01 9.02 -4.22
N ILE A 36 0.95 9.29 -2.91
CA ILE A 36 2.13 9.62 -2.10
C ILE A 36 3.06 8.42 -1.97
N ALA A 37 2.50 7.22 -1.72
CA ALA A 37 3.28 5.99 -1.59
C ALA A 37 3.98 5.63 -2.91
N ILE A 38 3.32 5.88 -4.05
CA ILE A 38 3.92 5.70 -5.38
C ILE A 38 5.11 6.65 -5.57
N ALA A 39 4.94 7.93 -5.24
CA ALA A 39 6.00 8.91 -5.37
C ALA A 39 7.21 8.60 -4.47
N GLU A 40 6.97 8.15 -3.23
CA GLU A 40 8.02 7.72 -2.30
C GLU A 40 8.75 6.48 -2.80
N ALA A 41 8.02 5.44 -3.23
CA ALA A 41 8.62 4.23 -3.78
C ALA A 41 9.48 4.51 -5.01
N LYS A 42 9.01 5.38 -5.93
CA LYS A 42 9.80 5.83 -7.07
C LYS A 42 11.07 6.57 -6.66
N ARG A 43 11.01 7.42 -5.64
CA ARG A 43 12.18 8.15 -5.14
C ARG A 43 13.21 7.23 -4.49
N VAL A 44 12.76 6.17 -3.82
CA VAL A 44 13.63 5.19 -3.17
C VAL A 44 14.11 4.11 -4.16
N GLY A 45 13.47 3.99 -5.33
CA GLY A 45 13.83 3.04 -6.38
C GLY A 45 13.29 1.63 -6.11
N ILE A 46 12.17 1.52 -5.40
CA ILE A 46 11.53 0.25 -5.09
C ILE A 46 10.49 -0.04 -6.18
N PRO A 47 10.47 -1.25 -6.77
CA PRO A 47 9.45 -1.62 -7.75
C PRO A 47 8.07 -1.67 -7.11
N ILE A 48 7.07 -1.19 -7.84
CA ILE A 48 5.68 -1.08 -7.38
C ILE A 48 4.83 -2.13 -8.08
N VAL A 49 4.19 -3.00 -7.30
CA VAL A 49 3.08 -3.86 -7.75
C VAL A 49 1.79 -3.22 -7.26
N ALA A 50 0.84 -3.00 -8.16
CA ALA A 50 -0.42 -2.42 -7.75
C ALA A 50 -1.63 -3.04 -8.42
N VAL A 51 -2.71 -3.10 -7.63
CA VAL A 51 -4.02 -3.52 -8.10
C VAL A 51 -4.73 -2.31 -8.70
N VAL A 52 -5.05 -2.40 -9.99
CA VAL A 52 -5.69 -1.33 -10.75
C VAL A 52 -7.09 -1.73 -11.16
N ASP A 53 -8.05 -0.85 -10.87
CA ASP A 53 -9.40 -0.91 -11.40
C ASP A 53 -9.53 0.04 -12.62
N THR A 54 -10.64 -0.07 -13.35
CA THR A 54 -11.00 0.73 -14.53
C THR A 54 -10.89 2.25 -14.36
N ASN A 55 -10.86 2.76 -13.14
CA ASN A 55 -10.74 4.20 -12.84
C ASN A 55 -9.29 4.67 -12.55
N SER A 56 -8.32 3.75 -12.52
CA SER A 56 -6.96 4.01 -12.05
C SER A 56 -6.00 4.22 -13.21
N ASN A 57 -5.14 5.24 -13.12
CA ASN A 57 -4.16 5.55 -14.16
C ASN A 57 -2.83 4.81 -13.89
N PRO A 58 -2.41 3.84 -14.73
CA PRO A 58 -1.31 2.93 -14.40
C PRO A 58 0.09 3.45 -14.77
N ILE A 59 0.23 4.72 -15.15
CA ILE A 59 1.48 5.28 -15.74
C ILE A 59 2.68 5.14 -14.81
N ASP A 60 2.47 5.09 -13.49
CA ASP A 60 3.52 5.11 -12.48
C ASP A 60 3.76 3.76 -11.78
N ILE A 61 3.24 2.65 -12.33
CA ILE A 61 3.29 1.31 -11.71
C ILE A 61 4.13 0.37 -12.58
N ASP A 62 5.08 -0.35 -11.97
CA ASP A 62 5.94 -1.32 -12.67
C ASP A 62 5.20 -2.61 -13.02
N TYR A 63 4.39 -3.11 -12.08
CA TYR A 63 3.63 -4.34 -12.23
C TYR A 63 2.15 -4.10 -11.90
N LEU A 64 1.33 -4.05 -12.95
CA LEU A 64 -0.11 -3.85 -12.83
C LEU A 64 -0.86 -5.19 -12.72
N ILE A 65 -1.73 -5.30 -11.72
CA ILE A 65 -2.66 -6.40 -11.55
C ILE A 65 -4.07 -5.86 -11.82
N PRO A 66 -4.66 -6.14 -12.98
CA PRO A 66 -6.03 -5.72 -13.26
C PRO A 66 -6.98 -6.59 -12.43
N ALA A 67 -7.58 -6.02 -11.40
CA ALA A 67 -8.57 -6.68 -10.56
C ALA A 67 -9.54 -5.67 -9.96
N ASN A 68 -10.79 -6.09 -9.76
CA ASN A 68 -11.81 -5.29 -9.10
C ASN A 68 -11.49 -5.19 -7.60
N ASP A 69 -11.11 -4.00 -7.11
CA ASP A 69 -10.64 -3.76 -5.74
C ASP A 69 -11.78 -3.78 -4.70
N ASP A 70 -13.03 -3.60 -5.14
CA ASP A 70 -14.26 -3.71 -4.34
C ASP A 70 -14.53 -5.15 -3.83
N ALA A 71 -13.75 -6.14 -4.28
CA ALA A 71 -13.85 -7.52 -3.82
C ALA A 71 -13.11 -7.75 -2.49
N ILE A 72 -13.54 -7.07 -1.42
CA ILE A 72 -13.24 -7.42 -0.01
C ILE A 72 -13.55 -8.91 0.31
N ARG A 73 -14.25 -9.62 -0.58
CA ARG A 73 -14.47 -11.08 -0.52
C ARG A 73 -13.31 -11.97 -0.98
N ALA A 74 -12.25 -11.44 -1.60
CA ALA A 74 -11.12 -12.26 -2.06
C ALA A 74 -10.02 -12.46 -0.99
N ILE A 75 -9.88 -11.53 -0.03
CA ILE A 75 -8.80 -11.58 0.98
C ILE A 75 -9.09 -12.59 2.11
N LYS A 76 -10.33 -13.09 2.23
CA LYS A 76 -10.75 -13.99 3.32
C LYS A 76 -10.74 -15.49 2.98
N LEU A 77 -10.28 -15.88 1.79
CA LEU A 77 -10.28 -17.28 1.33
C LEU A 77 -8.87 -17.92 1.28
N ILE A 78 -7.86 -17.29 1.88
CA ILE A 78 -6.54 -17.91 2.07
C ILE A 78 -6.32 -18.12 3.56
#